data_AF-A0A7Y3UCF6-F1
#
_entry.id   AF-A0A7Y3UCF6-F1
#
_cell.length_a   1.000
_cell.length_b   1.000
_cell.length_c   1.000
_cell.angle_alpha   90.00
_cell.angle_beta   90.00
_cell.angle_gamma   90.00
#
_symmetry.space_group_name_H-M   'P 1'
#
loop_
_entity.id
_entity.type
_entity.pdbx_description
1 polymer ?
#
loop_
_entity_poly.entity_id
_entity_poly.type
_entity_poly.pdbx_seq_one_letter_code
_entity_poly.pdbx_strand_id
1 'polypeptide(L)'
;MPSRSIDPTVCIDAYTAISERFDYPLHLGVTHAGPRETGCIRSVIGIGTLLANGIGDTIRISYAGDPADEVRDGLEMLYCLGLRERHGAELIACPTCGRIQVDLFRLVQEVREKLATEIELPIKVAVMGCVVNGPGEAEGADVAVFAGDRRGIIYVQGQRVANVPEAEILDRLLDECRAFQDKVKAGTARLGEKVVQIVPPDPIGELGSGESLIARGRTTDLTINGSEGTAGG
;
A
#
# COMPACT_ATOMS: atom_id res chain seq x y z
N MET A 1 -0.90 25.28 -23.89
CA MET A 1 -1.27 25.51 -22.47
C MET A 1 -1.53 24.15 -21.85
N PRO A 2 -0.97 23.82 -20.68
CA PRO A 2 -1.27 22.54 -20.03
C PRO A 2 -2.78 22.50 -19.75
N SER A 3 -3.47 21.48 -20.25
CA SER A 3 -4.90 21.26 -20.11
C SER A 3 -5.23 20.79 -18.69
N ARG A 4 -5.06 21.69 -17.72
CA ARG A 4 -5.28 21.36 -16.31
C ARG A 4 -6.76 21.56 -15.98
N SER A 5 -7.51 20.46 -15.96
CA SER A 5 -8.89 20.39 -15.50
C SER A 5 -8.92 19.95 -14.02
N ILE A 6 -10.01 20.30 -13.32
CA ILE A 6 -10.31 19.74 -11.99
C ILE A 6 -10.83 18.30 -12.09
N ASP A 7 -11.39 17.93 -13.23
CA ASP A 7 -11.92 16.60 -13.50
C ASP A 7 -10.79 15.67 -13.97
N PRO A 8 -10.49 14.58 -13.23
CA PRO A 8 -9.48 13.61 -13.62
C PRO A 8 -9.72 12.99 -15.00
N THR A 9 -10.98 12.76 -15.38
CA THR A 9 -11.33 12.12 -16.66
C THR A 9 -10.97 13.01 -17.85
N VAL A 10 -11.36 14.28 -17.79
CA VAL A 10 -11.01 15.30 -18.79
C VAL A 10 -9.50 15.48 -18.87
N CYS A 11 -8.79 15.43 -17.73
CA CYS A 11 -7.33 15.46 -17.73
C CYS A 11 -6.73 14.26 -18.48
N ILE A 12 -7.22 13.04 -18.19
CA ILE A 12 -6.74 11.82 -18.85
C ILE A 12 -6.94 11.90 -20.36
N ASP A 13 -8.15 12.24 -20.81
CA ASP A 13 -8.48 12.34 -22.24
C ASP A 13 -7.60 13.39 -22.95
N ALA A 14 -7.42 14.55 -22.32
CA ALA A 14 -6.64 15.64 -22.89
C ALA A 14 -5.15 15.26 -23.01
N TYR A 15 -4.54 14.72 -21.95
CA TYR A 15 -3.12 14.32 -22.01
C TYR A 15 -2.89 13.14 -22.94
N THR A 16 -3.83 12.20 -23.02
CA THR A 16 -3.77 11.09 -23.98
C THR A 16 -3.79 11.61 -25.41
N ALA A 17 -4.75 12.47 -25.76
CA ALA A 17 -4.83 13.08 -27.08
C ALA A 17 -3.61 13.96 -27.42
N ILE A 18 -2.98 14.60 -26.42
CA ILE A 18 -1.74 15.36 -26.61
C ILE A 18 -0.58 14.41 -26.91
N SER A 19 -0.44 13.32 -26.14
CA SER A 19 0.65 12.34 -26.30
C SER A 19 0.66 11.64 -27.66
N GLU A 20 -0.52 11.43 -28.26
CA GLU A 20 -0.65 10.84 -29.59
C GLU A 20 -0.28 11.82 -30.73
N ARG A 21 -0.39 13.12 -30.47
CA ARG A 21 -0.19 14.17 -31.48
C ARG A 21 1.20 14.79 -31.44
N PHE A 22 1.84 14.80 -30.28
CA PHE A 22 3.09 15.50 -30.05
C PHE A 22 4.06 14.66 -29.22
N ASP A 23 5.29 14.55 -29.70
CA ASP A 23 6.41 13.92 -29.00
C ASP A 23 7.20 14.97 -28.20
N TYR A 24 6.55 15.54 -27.17
CA TYR A 24 7.17 16.48 -26.24
C TYR A 24 6.99 16.00 -24.80
N PRO A 25 7.95 16.30 -23.89
CA PRO A 25 7.79 15.97 -22.48
C PRO A 25 6.53 16.60 -21.87
N LEU A 26 5.75 15.78 -21.16
CA LEU A 26 4.48 16.16 -20.55
C LEU A 26 4.65 16.34 -19.04
N HIS A 27 4.31 17.55 -18.57
CA HIS A 27 4.16 17.85 -17.15
C HIS A 27 2.70 17.62 -16.73
N LEU A 28 2.46 16.52 -16.02
CA LEU A 28 1.14 16.14 -15.56
C LEU A 28 0.78 16.85 -14.25
N GLY A 29 -0.50 17.20 -14.14
CA GLY A 29 -1.04 17.72 -12.89
C GLY A 29 -2.54 17.97 -13.01
N VAL A 30 -3.24 17.73 -11.90
CA VAL A 30 -4.65 18.10 -11.70
C VAL A 30 -4.67 19.40 -10.90
N THR A 31 -5.36 20.43 -11.40
CA THR A 31 -5.45 21.72 -10.70
C THR A 31 -6.70 21.83 -9.86
N HIS A 32 -6.64 22.67 -8.83
CA HIS A 32 -7.77 22.94 -7.94
C HIS A 32 -8.38 21.67 -7.33
N ALA A 33 -7.53 20.69 -6.97
CA ALA A 33 -8.01 19.37 -6.54
C ALA A 33 -8.79 19.40 -5.20
N GLY A 34 -8.79 20.53 -4.47
CA GLY A 34 -9.51 20.72 -3.22
C GLY A 34 -8.63 20.44 -1.99
N PRO A 35 -9.21 20.21 -0.80
CA PRO A 35 -8.48 19.81 0.41
C PRO A 35 -7.71 18.50 0.21
N ARG A 36 -6.64 18.26 0.98
CA ARG A 36 -5.75 17.09 0.84
C ARG A 36 -6.48 15.76 0.68
N GLU A 37 -7.51 15.49 1.46
CA GLU A 37 -8.23 14.21 1.47
C GLU A 37 -8.88 13.91 0.12
N THR A 38 -9.54 14.90 -0.46
CA THR A 38 -10.23 14.75 -1.76
C THR A 38 -9.30 15.04 -2.93
N GLY A 39 -8.35 15.95 -2.75
CA GLY A 39 -7.43 16.38 -3.78
C GLY A 39 -6.34 15.37 -4.06
N CYS A 40 -5.89 14.63 -3.05
CA CYS A 40 -5.00 13.49 -3.22
C CYS A 40 -5.67 12.44 -4.09
N ILE A 41 -6.91 12.03 -3.78
CA ILE A 41 -7.65 11.03 -4.56
C ILE A 41 -7.84 11.48 -6.02
N ARG A 42 -8.31 12.71 -6.27
CA ARG A 42 -8.47 13.25 -7.63
C ARG A 42 -7.15 13.26 -8.41
N SER A 43 -6.08 13.69 -7.77
CA SER A 43 -4.76 13.79 -8.40
C SER A 43 -4.19 12.41 -8.71
N VAL A 44 -4.27 11.46 -7.77
CA VAL A 44 -3.77 10.09 -7.93
C VAL A 44 -4.55 9.35 -9.02
N ILE A 45 -5.88 9.51 -9.10
CA ILE A 45 -6.67 8.89 -10.18
C ILE A 45 -6.22 9.44 -11.55
N GLY A 46 -6.15 10.76 -11.71
CA GLY A 46 -5.83 11.37 -13.00
C GLY A 46 -4.39 11.10 -13.43
N ILE A 47 -3.43 11.45 -12.57
CA ILE A 47 -2.00 11.34 -12.87
C ILE A 47 -1.55 9.87 -12.87
N GLY A 48 -2.00 9.08 -11.90
CA GLY A 48 -1.65 7.67 -11.79
C GLY A 48 -2.12 6.86 -12.99
N THR A 49 -3.32 7.14 -13.53
CA THR A 49 -3.81 6.49 -14.75
C THR A 49 -2.92 6.82 -15.96
N LEU A 50 -2.56 8.10 -16.14
CA LEU A 50 -1.68 8.49 -17.25
C LEU A 50 -0.29 7.85 -17.14
N LEU A 51 0.31 7.90 -15.95
CA LEU A 51 1.62 7.30 -15.70
C LEU A 51 1.62 5.78 -15.90
N ALA A 52 0.57 5.08 -15.45
CA ALA A 52 0.44 3.64 -15.66
C ALA A 52 0.34 3.26 -17.14
N ASN A 53 -0.15 4.17 -17.99
CA ASN A 53 -0.17 4.02 -19.45
C ASN A 53 1.10 4.53 -20.14
N GLY A 54 2.14 4.91 -19.38
CA GLY A 54 3.40 5.41 -19.93
C GLY A 54 3.36 6.85 -20.43
N ILE A 55 2.34 7.62 -20.04
CA ILE A 55 2.17 9.02 -20.44
C ILE A 55 2.60 9.91 -19.27
N GLY A 56 3.55 10.81 -19.51
CA GLY A 56 4.02 11.80 -18.53
C GLY A 56 5.48 11.64 -18.12
N ASP A 57 6.19 12.77 -18.05
CA ASP A 57 7.62 12.82 -17.75
C ASP A 57 7.90 13.45 -16.39
N THR A 58 7.03 14.39 -15.98
CA THR A 58 7.09 15.03 -14.67
C THR A 58 5.68 15.20 -14.12
N ILE A 59 5.56 15.19 -12.80
CA ILE A 59 4.26 15.32 -12.14
C ILE A 59 4.25 16.45 -11.13
N ARG A 60 3.06 16.98 -10.88
CA ARG A 60 2.77 17.82 -9.74
C ARG A 60 1.37 17.52 -9.22
N ILE A 61 1.30 17.13 -7.95
CA ILE A 61 0.05 17.10 -7.19
C ILE A 61 -0.26 18.53 -6.73
N SER A 62 -1.53 18.94 -6.75
CA SER A 62 -1.93 20.30 -6.37
C SER A 62 -3.24 20.31 -5.61
N TYR A 63 -3.14 20.33 -4.27
CA TYR A 63 -4.27 20.42 -3.36
C TYR A 63 -4.04 21.48 -2.29
N ALA A 64 -5.10 21.89 -1.59
CA ALA A 64 -5.01 22.82 -0.49
C ALA A 64 -4.48 22.09 0.76
N GLY A 65 -3.15 22.13 0.95
CA GLY A 65 -2.44 21.48 2.06
C GLY A 65 -0.99 21.94 2.14
N ASP A 66 -0.19 21.24 2.95
CA ASP A 66 1.26 21.48 3.02
C ASP A 66 1.94 21.00 1.72
N PRO A 67 2.78 21.83 1.06
CA PRO A 67 3.55 21.41 -0.12
C PRO A 67 4.42 20.17 0.12
N ALA A 68 4.89 19.94 1.34
CA ALA A 68 5.64 18.74 1.70
C ALA A 68 4.79 17.47 1.55
N ASP A 69 3.50 17.55 1.84
CA ASP A 69 2.59 16.42 1.66
C ASP A 69 2.31 16.15 0.18
N GLU A 70 2.23 17.19 -0.67
CA GLU A 70 2.10 17.01 -2.13
C GLU A 70 3.28 16.21 -2.70
N VAL A 71 4.49 16.49 -2.22
CA VAL A 71 5.72 15.78 -2.60
C VAL A 71 5.70 14.34 -2.09
N ARG A 72 5.31 14.12 -0.83
CA ARG A 72 5.22 12.77 -0.23
C ARG A 72 4.22 11.90 -0.99
N ASP A 73 3.01 12.41 -1.26
CA ASP A 73 1.98 11.68 -1.98
C ASP A 73 2.41 11.38 -3.43
N GLY A 74 3.11 12.33 -4.07
CA GLY A 74 3.65 12.14 -5.42
C GLY A 74 4.74 11.08 -5.49
N LEU A 75 5.67 11.08 -4.52
CA LEU A 75 6.69 10.04 -4.40
C LEU A 75 6.06 8.67 -4.13
N GLU A 76 5.11 8.60 -3.21
CA GLU A 76 4.41 7.36 -2.87
C GLU A 76 3.69 6.76 -4.09
N MET A 77 3.01 7.59 -4.88
CA MET A 77 2.39 7.16 -6.14
C MET A 77 3.41 6.57 -7.13
N LEU A 78 4.59 7.20 -7.28
CA LEU A 78 5.66 6.69 -8.15
C LEU A 78 6.23 5.36 -7.64
N TYR A 79 6.34 5.19 -6.31
CA TYR A 79 6.77 3.92 -5.70
C TYR A 79 5.75 2.81 -5.96
N CYS A 80 4.45 3.09 -5.80
CA CYS A 80 3.38 2.13 -6.08
C CYS A 80 3.35 1.68 -7.54
N LEU A 81 3.64 2.59 -8.48
CA LEU A 81 3.70 2.28 -9.91
C LEU A 81 5.03 1.63 -10.35
N GLY A 82 6.02 1.52 -9.44
CA GLY A 82 7.36 1.01 -9.77
C GLY A 82 8.16 1.92 -10.71
N LEU A 83 7.75 3.18 -10.87
CA LEU A 83 8.41 4.17 -11.73
C LEU A 83 9.61 4.83 -11.04
N ARG A 84 9.75 4.62 -9.73
CA ARG A 84 10.88 5.10 -8.93
C ARG A 84 11.23 4.07 -7.87
N GLU A 85 12.52 3.87 -7.62
CA GLU A 85 12.97 3.05 -6.50
C GLU A 85 12.53 3.69 -5.18
N ARG A 86 11.90 2.89 -4.32
CA ARG A 86 11.47 3.34 -3.00
C ARG A 86 12.69 3.67 -2.14
N HIS A 87 12.61 4.78 -1.43
CA HIS A 87 13.53 5.14 -0.37
C HIS A 87 12.82 5.01 0.99
N GLY A 88 13.42 4.27 1.93
CA GLY A 88 12.83 3.95 3.22
C GLY A 88 11.85 2.77 3.18
N ALA A 89 11.41 2.34 4.35
CA ALA A 89 10.59 1.14 4.51
C ALA A 89 9.20 1.27 3.83
N GLU A 90 8.70 0.15 3.31
CA GLU A 90 7.32 -0.02 2.88
C GLU A 90 6.54 -0.70 4.00
N LEU A 91 5.59 0.02 4.60
CA LEU A 91 4.75 -0.52 5.67
C LEU A 91 3.45 -1.10 5.09
N ILE A 92 3.23 -2.39 5.31
CA ILE A 92 2.03 -3.13 4.95
C ILE A 92 1.29 -3.46 6.24
N ALA A 93 0.00 -3.17 6.31
CA ALA A 93 -0.81 -3.47 7.50
C ALA A 93 -2.14 -4.11 7.12
N CYS A 94 -2.63 -5.04 7.93
CA CYS A 94 -3.97 -5.60 7.71
C CYS A 94 -5.06 -4.55 8.01
N PRO A 95 -6.21 -4.62 7.33
CA PRO A 95 -7.37 -3.83 7.71
C PRO A 95 -7.87 -4.22 9.12
N THR A 96 -8.69 -3.35 9.71
CA THR A 96 -9.36 -3.71 10.95
C THR A 96 -10.41 -4.79 10.72
N CYS A 97 -10.42 -5.84 11.55
CA CYS A 97 -11.40 -6.93 11.45
C CYS A 97 -11.83 -7.43 12.84
N GLY A 98 -12.91 -8.22 12.90
CA GLY A 98 -13.45 -8.77 14.15
C GLY A 98 -12.54 -9.81 14.85
N ARG A 99 -11.39 -10.14 14.26
CA ARG A 99 -10.39 -11.05 14.84
C ARG A 99 -9.21 -10.32 15.49
N ILE A 100 -9.24 -8.98 15.49
CA ILE A 100 -8.19 -8.18 16.10
C ILE A 100 -8.22 -8.35 17.60
N GLN A 101 -7.04 -8.62 18.17
CA GLN A 101 -6.85 -8.86 19.59
C GLN A 101 -5.97 -7.80 20.26
N VAL A 102 -5.50 -6.80 19.51
CA VAL A 102 -4.58 -5.73 19.95
C VAL A 102 -5.01 -4.38 19.39
N ASP A 103 -4.49 -3.29 19.93
CA ASP A 103 -4.66 -1.96 19.31
C ASP A 103 -3.75 -1.82 18.08
N LEU A 104 -4.18 -2.42 16.97
CA LEU A 104 -3.46 -2.42 15.71
C LEU A 104 -3.23 -1.00 15.17
N PHE A 105 -4.23 -0.12 15.30
CA PHE A 105 -4.14 1.23 14.74
C PHE A 105 -3.00 1.99 15.40
N ARG A 106 -2.92 1.95 16.73
CA ARG A 106 -1.83 2.57 17.47
C ARG A 106 -0.48 1.98 17.11
N LEU A 107 -0.37 0.64 17.08
CA LEU A 107 0.88 -0.05 16.73
C LEU A 107 1.37 0.34 15.33
N VAL A 108 0.48 0.38 14.33
CA VAL A 108 0.84 0.74 12.95
C VAL A 108 1.35 2.17 12.84
N GLN A 109 0.75 3.12 13.57
CA GLN A 109 1.24 4.51 13.57
C GLN A 109 2.61 4.64 14.24
N GLU A 110 2.80 4.00 15.41
CA GLU A 110 4.09 4.01 16.11
C GLU A 110 5.19 3.39 15.24
N VAL A 111 4.90 2.27 14.57
CA VAL A 111 5.82 1.63 13.63
C VAL A 111 6.12 2.55 12.44
N ARG A 112 5.11 3.17 11.83
CA ARG A 112 5.27 4.09 10.69
C ARG A 112 6.23 5.24 11.00
N GLU A 113 6.03 5.90 12.14
CA GLU A 113 6.86 7.04 12.56
C GLU A 113 8.32 6.62 12.73
N LYS A 114 8.56 5.48 13.38
CA LYS A 114 9.91 4.96 13.63
C LYS A 114 10.61 4.52 12.36
N LEU A 115 9.92 3.76 11.52
CA LEU A 115 10.46 3.31 10.23
C LEU A 115 10.88 4.48 9.34
N ALA A 116 10.09 5.57 9.31
CA ALA A 116 10.40 6.77 8.53
C ALA A 116 11.70 7.47 8.98
N THR A 117 12.11 7.30 10.24
CA THR A 117 13.33 7.94 10.78
C THR A 117 14.56 7.04 10.82
N GLU A 118 14.39 5.72 10.80
CA GLU A 118 15.49 4.78 11.10
C GLU A 118 15.86 3.86 9.93
N ILE A 119 14.98 3.71 8.95
CA ILE A 119 15.16 2.79 7.82
C ILE A 119 15.28 3.58 6.51
N GLU A 120 16.38 3.37 5.80
CA GLU A 120 16.71 4.02 4.53
C GLU A 120 16.48 3.08 3.34
N LEU A 121 16.59 1.77 3.56
CA LEU A 121 16.39 0.78 2.51
C LEU A 121 14.91 0.47 2.27
N PRO A 122 14.52 0.07 1.05
CA PRO A 122 13.16 -0.34 0.71
C PRO A 122 12.81 -1.72 1.28
N ILE A 123 12.81 -1.82 2.61
CA ILE A 123 12.46 -3.03 3.36
C ILE A 123 10.95 -3.10 3.48
N LYS A 124 10.36 -4.24 3.15
CA LYS A 124 8.93 -4.48 3.32
C LYS A 124 8.64 -4.95 4.74
N VAL A 125 7.90 -4.15 5.49
CA VAL A 125 7.54 -4.43 6.88
C VAL A 125 6.04 -4.66 6.99
N ALA A 126 5.64 -5.83 7.44
CA ALA A 126 4.24 -6.21 7.62
C ALA A 126 3.81 -6.18 9.09
N VAL A 127 2.69 -5.52 9.40
CA VAL A 127 2.09 -5.46 10.75
C VAL A 127 0.67 -6.02 10.69
N MET A 128 0.48 -7.19 11.30
CA MET A 128 -0.77 -7.94 11.25
C MET A 128 -1.39 -8.07 12.63
N GLY A 129 -2.68 -7.77 12.75
CA GLY A 129 -3.44 -7.74 14.01
C GLY A 129 -4.00 -9.10 14.45
N CYS A 130 -3.66 -10.19 13.77
CA CYS A 130 -3.98 -11.55 14.19
C CYS A 130 -2.95 -12.57 13.66
N VAL A 131 -2.86 -13.73 14.32
CA VAL A 131 -1.95 -14.82 13.96
C VAL A 131 -2.54 -15.78 12.92
N VAL A 132 -3.86 -15.71 12.67
CA VAL A 132 -4.59 -16.69 11.85
C VAL A 132 -4.43 -16.42 10.35
N ASN A 133 -4.86 -15.24 9.89
CA ASN A 133 -4.77 -14.86 8.47
C ASN A 133 -3.51 -14.05 8.16
N GLY A 134 -2.85 -13.53 9.19
CA GLY A 134 -1.64 -12.72 9.05
C GLY A 134 -0.57 -13.36 8.16
N PRO A 135 -0.22 -14.65 8.33
CA PRO A 135 0.81 -15.30 7.51
C PRO A 135 0.64 -15.18 6.00
N GLY A 136 -0.60 -15.29 5.49
CA GLY A 136 -0.88 -15.12 4.07
C GLY A 136 -0.92 -13.66 3.63
N GLU A 137 -1.37 -12.76 4.50
CA GLU A 137 -1.41 -11.31 4.23
C GLU A 137 -0.02 -10.64 4.27
N ALA A 138 0.93 -11.26 4.98
CA ALA A 138 2.32 -10.82 5.09
C ALA A 138 3.25 -11.48 4.04
N GLU A 139 2.68 -12.17 3.06
CA GLU A 139 3.47 -12.80 2.01
C GLU A 139 4.25 -11.76 1.21
N GLY A 140 5.57 -11.96 1.11
CA GLY A 140 6.48 -11.03 0.43
C GLY A 140 6.99 -9.87 1.28
N ALA A 141 6.68 -9.82 2.58
CA ALA A 141 7.36 -8.95 3.53
C ALA A 141 8.74 -9.51 3.92
N ASP A 142 9.73 -8.62 4.06
CA ASP A 142 11.06 -8.99 4.56
C ASP A 142 11.05 -9.18 6.08
N VAL A 143 10.28 -8.35 6.78
CA VAL A 143 10.06 -8.42 8.22
C VAL A 143 8.56 -8.35 8.49
N ALA A 144 8.03 -9.25 9.32
CA ALA A 144 6.61 -9.29 9.64
C ALA A 144 6.37 -9.48 11.13
N VAL A 145 5.33 -8.85 11.68
CA VAL A 145 4.83 -9.10 13.03
C VAL A 145 3.38 -9.54 13.01
N PHE A 146 3.08 -10.58 13.77
CA PHE A 146 1.74 -11.06 14.06
C PHE A 146 1.41 -10.80 15.52
N ALA A 147 0.62 -9.76 15.77
CA ALA A 147 0.20 -9.37 17.10
C ALA A 147 -1.16 -10.02 17.43
N GLY A 148 -1.21 -10.79 18.53
CA GLY A 148 -2.42 -11.44 19.00
C GLY A 148 -2.20 -12.13 20.33
N ASP A 149 -3.26 -12.34 21.12
CA ASP A 149 -3.21 -12.96 22.45
C ASP A 149 -2.13 -12.35 23.37
N ARG A 150 -2.03 -11.02 23.40
CA ARG A 150 -1.04 -10.23 24.20
C ARG A 150 0.44 -10.54 23.90
N ARG A 151 0.72 -11.08 22.71
CA ARG A 151 2.08 -11.38 22.23
C ARG A 151 2.25 -11.00 20.77
N GLY A 152 3.49 -10.79 20.36
CA GLY A 152 3.88 -10.58 18.97
C GLY A 152 4.84 -11.67 18.52
N ILE A 153 4.54 -12.30 17.39
CA ILE A 153 5.43 -13.26 16.75
C ILE A 153 6.09 -12.54 15.56
N ILE A 154 7.42 -12.43 15.58
CA ILE A 154 8.18 -11.73 14.55
C ILE A 154 8.85 -12.74 13.63
N TYR A 155 8.74 -12.45 12.34
CA TYR A 155 9.36 -13.21 11.26
C TYR A 155 10.31 -12.31 10.47
N VAL A 156 11.46 -12.86 10.09
CA VAL A 156 12.42 -12.22 9.19
C VAL A 156 12.71 -13.21 8.07
N GLN A 157 12.50 -12.79 6.82
CA GLN A 157 12.64 -13.65 5.63
C GLN A 157 11.92 -15.00 5.79
N GLY A 158 10.67 -14.97 6.27
CA GLY A 158 9.83 -16.15 6.45
C GLY A 158 10.21 -17.07 7.62
N GLN A 159 11.25 -16.75 8.40
CA GLN A 159 11.65 -17.52 9.57
C GLN A 159 11.20 -16.84 10.86
N ARG A 160 10.64 -17.61 11.79
CA ARG A 160 10.26 -17.11 13.13
C ARG A 160 11.53 -16.81 13.93
N VAL A 161 11.77 -15.54 14.24
CA VAL A 161 12.96 -15.09 14.97
C VAL A 161 12.68 -14.78 16.44
N ALA A 162 11.46 -14.32 16.76
CA ALA A 162 11.11 -13.90 18.10
C ALA A 162 9.65 -14.15 18.45
N ASN A 163 9.40 -14.25 19.75
CA ASN A 163 8.07 -14.25 20.35
C ASN A 163 8.16 -13.39 21.60
N VAL A 164 7.52 -12.22 21.58
CA VAL A 164 7.66 -11.19 22.62
C VAL A 164 6.30 -10.81 23.20
N PRO A 165 6.25 -10.34 24.45
CA PRO A 165 5.06 -9.69 25.00
C PRO A 165 4.66 -8.46 24.18
N GLU A 166 3.37 -8.10 24.22
CA GLU A 166 2.83 -6.95 23.48
C GLU A 166 3.61 -5.64 23.69
N ALA A 167 4.06 -5.39 24.92
CA ALA A 167 4.82 -4.19 25.27
C ALA A 167 6.20 -4.09 24.58
N GLU A 168 6.77 -5.21 24.15
CA GLU A 168 8.11 -5.28 23.54
C GLU A 168 8.03 -5.42 22.00
N ILE A 169 6.83 -5.46 21.42
CA ILE A 169 6.63 -5.68 19.98
C ILE A 169 7.33 -4.61 19.15
N LEU A 170 7.10 -3.34 19.49
CA LEU A 170 7.61 -2.21 18.71
C LEU A 170 9.14 -2.22 18.69
N ASP A 171 9.76 -2.25 19.87
CA ASP A 171 11.22 -2.22 20.00
C ASP A 171 11.86 -3.41 19.30
N ARG A 172 11.32 -4.62 19.51
CA ARG A 172 11.89 -5.81 18.88
C ARG A 172 11.72 -5.81 17.37
N LEU A 173 10.59 -5.33 16.85
CA LEU A 173 10.37 -5.22 15.40
C LEU A 173 11.40 -4.29 14.76
N LEU A 174 11.67 -3.14 15.40
CA LEU A 174 12.64 -2.16 14.92
C LEU A 174 14.07 -2.70 14.95
N ASP A 175 14.45 -3.42 16.01
CA ASP A 175 15.75 -4.06 16.10
C ASP A 175 15.98 -5.06 14.96
N GLU A 176 14.96 -5.87 14.63
CA GLU A 176 15.04 -6.80 13.50
C GLU A 176 15.09 -6.06 12.15
N CYS A 177 14.37 -4.94 11.99
CA CYS A 177 14.45 -4.11 10.78
C CYS A 177 15.85 -3.50 10.60
N ARG A 178 16.46 -2.98 11.66
CA ARG A 178 17.84 -2.44 11.64
C ARG A 178 18.86 -3.53 11.33
N ALA A 179 18.75 -4.68 12.01
CA ALA A 179 19.64 -5.81 11.78
C ALA A 179 19.52 -6.34 10.34
N PHE A 180 18.30 -6.36 9.77
CA PHE A 180 18.08 -6.73 8.39
C PHE A 180 18.67 -5.69 7.41
N GLN A 181 18.46 -4.40 7.67
CA GLN A 181 19.06 -3.31 6.90
C GLN A 181 20.60 -3.45 6.83
N ASP A 182 21.24 -3.71 7.98
CA ASP A 182 22.69 -3.84 8.07
C ASP A 182 23.19 -5.08 7.30
N LYS A 183 22.46 -6.19 7.35
CA LYS A 183 22.77 -7.39 6.55
C LYS A 183 22.69 -7.13 5.05
N VAL A 184 21.69 -6.37 4.61
CA VAL A 184 21.54 -5.97 3.20
C VAL A 184 22.68 -5.03 2.79
N LYS A 185 23.02 -4.02 3.61
CA LYS A 185 24.16 -3.11 3.36
C LYS A 185 25.49 -3.87 3.31
N ALA A 186 25.65 -4.92 4.13
CA ALA A 186 26.84 -5.79 4.14
C ALA A 186 26.87 -6.81 2.99
N GLY A 187 25.80 -6.92 2.18
CA GLY A 187 25.69 -7.87 1.08
C GLY A 187 25.47 -9.33 1.50
N THR A 188 25.13 -9.57 2.77
CA THR A 188 24.88 -10.92 3.32
C THR A 188 23.42 -11.36 3.23
N ALA A 189 22.51 -10.43 2.92
CA ALA A 189 21.11 -10.68 2.61
C ALA A 189 20.70 -9.86 1.38
N ARG A 190 19.74 -10.37 0.59
CA ARG A 190 19.13 -9.61 -0.51
C ARG A 190 17.70 -9.25 -0.19
N LEU A 191 17.30 -8.04 -0.59
CA LEU A 191 15.91 -7.60 -0.56
C LEU A 191 15.07 -8.51 -1.46
N GLY A 192 13.97 -9.04 -0.92
CA GLY A 192 13.05 -9.89 -1.69
C GLY A 192 13.58 -11.29 -2.05
N GLU A 193 14.69 -11.77 -1.47
CA GLU A 193 15.10 -13.18 -1.60
C GLU A 193 14.13 -14.08 -0.81
N LYS A 194 13.14 -14.59 -1.55
CA LYS A 194 12.06 -15.43 -1.05
C LYS A 194 12.59 -16.75 -0.53
N VAL A 195 12.38 -17.03 0.75
CA VAL A 195 12.19 -18.39 1.21
C VAL A 195 11.04 -18.38 2.23
N VAL A 196 10.17 -19.37 2.11
CA VAL A 196 9.19 -19.82 3.10
C VAL A 196 7.80 -19.18 2.98
N GLN A 197 6.83 -20.00 2.55
CA GLN A 197 5.42 -19.86 2.92
C GLN A 197 5.35 -19.81 4.45
N ILE A 198 4.90 -18.69 5.02
CA ILE A 198 4.61 -18.62 6.45
C ILE A 198 3.40 -19.54 6.65
N VAL A 199 3.64 -20.76 7.13
CA VAL A 199 2.56 -21.74 7.34
C VAL A 199 1.73 -21.23 8.53
N PRO A 200 0.45 -20.92 8.33
CA PRO A 200 -0.42 -20.58 9.46
C PRO A 200 -0.49 -21.79 10.40
N PRO A 201 -0.52 -21.58 11.73
CA PRO A 201 -0.83 -22.66 12.64
C PRO A 201 -2.20 -23.26 12.29
N ASP A 202 -2.34 -24.58 12.41
CA ASP A 202 -3.55 -25.32 12.00
C ASP A 202 -4.84 -24.63 12.50
N PRO A 203 -5.84 -24.43 11.62
CA PRO A 203 -7.06 -23.74 12.00
C PRO A 203 -7.80 -24.52 13.08
N ILE A 204 -8.11 -23.85 14.20
CA ILE A 204 -9.04 -24.37 15.20
C ILE A 204 -10.46 -23.95 14.76
N GLY A 205 -11.22 -24.88 14.18
CA GLY A 205 -12.66 -24.76 13.95
C GLY A 205 -13.12 -24.77 12.49
N GLU A 206 -14.37 -25.18 12.28
CA GLU A 206 -15.02 -25.27 10.95
C GLU A 206 -15.16 -23.88 10.30
N LEU A 207 -14.82 -23.81 9.01
CA LEU A 207 -14.97 -22.63 8.15
C LEU A 207 -16.45 -22.20 8.12
N GLY A 208 -16.74 -20.99 8.61
CA GLY A 208 -18.10 -20.45 8.65
C GLY A 208 -18.60 -19.87 7.32
N SER A 209 -19.91 -19.99 7.11
CA SER A 209 -20.93 -19.26 6.30
C SER A 209 -20.63 -18.62 4.92
N GLY A 210 -19.38 -18.40 4.50
CA GLY A 210 -19.05 -17.75 3.22
C GLY A 210 -19.56 -18.53 1.99
N GLU A 211 -19.44 -19.85 2.02
CA GLU A 211 -19.96 -20.73 0.95
C GLU A 211 -21.48 -20.60 0.77
N SER A 212 -22.21 -20.40 1.86
CA SER A 212 -23.67 -20.28 1.83
C SER A 212 -24.17 -18.97 1.17
N LEU A 213 -23.34 -17.93 1.18
CA LEU A 213 -23.63 -16.63 0.54
C LEU A 213 -23.28 -16.65 -0.94
N ILE A 214 -22.17 -17.31 -1.31
CA ILE A 214 -21.76 -17.54 -2.70
C ILE A 214 -22.79 -18.43 -3.42
N ALA A 215 -23.26 -19.49 -2.77
CA ALA A 215 -24.28 -20.39 -3.31
C ALA A 215 -25.65 -19.72 -3.57
N ARG A 216 -25.91 -18.56 -2.95
CA ARG A 216 -27.16 -17.79 -3.12
C ARG A 216 -27.11 -16.73 -4.22
N GLY A 217 -26.02 -16.65 -4.99
CA GLY A 217 -25.93 -15.81 -6.19
C GLY A 217 -26.07 -14.30 -5.94
N ARG A 218 -25.77 -13.82 -4.73
CA ARG A 218 -25.95 -12.41 -4.31
C ARG A 218 -24.73 -11.51 -4.56
N THR A 219 -23.77 -11.93 -5.37
CA THR A 219 -22.45 -11.27 -5.48
C THR A 219 -22.17 -10.59 -6.83
N THR A 220 -23.12 -10.51 -7.77
CA THR A 220 -22.82 -10.12 -9.17
C THR A 220 -23.27 -8.75 -9.65
N ASP A 221 -23.79 -7.85 -8.80
CA ASP A 221 -24.05 -6.48 -9.25
C ASP A 221 -22.91 -5.54 -8.81
N LEU A 222 -21.94 -5.38 -9.71
CA LEU A 222 -21.04 -4.22 -9.71
C LEU A 222 -21.86 -2.98 -10.08
N THR A 223 -22.18 -2.14 -9.09
CA THR A 223 -22.94 -0.89 -9.24
C THR A 223 -22.19 0.22 -10.00
N ILE A 224 -20.95 -0.04 -10.41
CA ILE A 224 -20.11 0.90 -11.16
C ILE A 224 -20.13 0.47 -12.63
N ASN A 225 -21.26 0.69 -13.30
CA ASN A 225 -21.33 0.75 -14.76
C ASN A 225 -22.53 1.60 -15.14
N GLY A 226 -22.27 2.77 -15.74
CA GLY A 226 -23.30 3.59 -16.36
C GLY A 226 -23.83 2.88 -17.59
N SER A 227 -24.98 2.22 -17.47
CA SER A 227 -25.74 1.76 -18.62
C SER A 227 -26.46 2.96 -19.25
N GLU A 228 -25.92 3.48 -20.35
CA GLU A 228 -26.71 4.22 -21.32
C GLU A 228 -27.83 3.31 -21.83
N GLY A 229 -29.05 3.56 -21.33
CA GLY A 229 -30.24 2.88 -21.81
C GLY A 229 -30.64 3.43 -23.17
N THR A 230 -30.17 2.81 -24.26
CA THR A 230 -30.91 2.79 -25.51
C THR A 230 -32.18 1.96 -25.31
N ALA A 231 -33.32 2.62 -25.14
CA ALA A 231 -34.64 2.00 -25.29
C ALA A 231 -35.31 2.57 -26.54
N GLY A 232 -35.09 1.91 -27.67
CA GLY A 232 -36.00 1.91 -28.80
C GLY A 232 -36.92 0.69 -28.68
N GLY A 233 -38.22 0.90 -28.86
CA GLY A 233 -39.27 -0.11 -28.80
C GLY A 233 -40.62 0.55 -28.59
#